data_AF-A0AAU7FKZ7-F1
#
_entry.id   AF-A0AAU7FKZ7-F1
#
_cell.length_a   1.000
_cell.length_b   1.000
_cell.length_c   1.000
_cell.angle_alpha   90.00
_cell.angle_beta   90.00
_cell.angle_gamma   90.00
#
_symmetry.space_group_name_H-M   'P 1'
#
loop_
_entity.id
_entity.type
_entity.pdbx_description
1 polymer ?
#
loop_
_entity_poly.entity_id
_entity_poly.type
_entity_poly.pdbx_seq_one_letter_code
_entity_poly.pdbx_strand_id
1 'polypeptide(L)'
;MKKTKEDLLTFVRKNKKNVSVTIIENEDVVLEWNGNQKTPLASTMKLMVLFHFVKAVSSGDIKLNEKVALSDIERFYIDRTDGGAHTYWLEVNDFSEHATLLDVAKGMMQFSSNACTDYLIDLLDLEKINDQMKQAGLTEHDELMPLTPKVLWPAYVSDHEQDALKQISDVTDEQYKSLMIEIFHIMKNDPEHKKALEEKLMKKNLLSLRIQSLLTQKMTRSTTNQYAHFMKRLQDELLTTEEKRLFSQIVLGEILKTETDQYIWYKGGSTLFVVTAALYRKTDTSTISISLFINDLKAENSHWMGEVFDEFILTVVADQNFRQRLIQAFTT
;
A
#
# COMPACT_ATOMS: atom_id res chain seq x y z
N MET A 1 25.06 -11.27 11.08
CA MET A 1 24.16 -10.96 12.21
C MET A 1 22.82 -10.53 11.64
N LYS A 2 21.71 -11.05 12.16
CA LYS A 2 20.36 -10.63 11.75
C LYS A 2 20.15 -9.17 12.19
N LYS A 3 19.61 -8.34 11.29
CA LYS A 3 19.28 -6.95 11.59
C LYS A 3 18.09 -6.87 12.54
N THR A 4 17.98 -5.76 13.26
CA THR A 4 16.95 -5.53 14.28
C THR A 4 16.31 -4.16 14.14
N LYS A 5 15.24 -3.88 14.89
CA LYS A 5 14.67 -2.54 15.00
C LYS A 5 15.67 -1.47 15.49
N GLU A 6 16.70 -1.86 16.24
CA GLU A 6 17.76 -0.96 16.68
C GLU A 6 18.70 -0.55 15.53
N ASP A 7 18.98 -1.48 14.60
CA ASP A 7 19.67 -1.16 13.36
C ASP A 7 18.85 -0.19 12.51
N LEU A 8 17.51 -0.36 12.44
CA LEU A 8 16.63 0.54 11.72
C LEU A 8 16.57 1.93 12.36
N LEU A 9 16.52 2.03 13.69
CA LEU A 9 16.62 3.32 14.38
C LEU A 9 17.93 4.05 14.05
N THR A 10 19.03 3.30 14.04
CA THR A 10 20.36 3.82 13.66
C THR A 10 20.39 4.26 12.20
N PHE A 11 19.78 3.48 11.30
CA PHE A 11 19.66 3.83 9.88
C PHE A 11 18.88 5.13 9.71
N VAL A 12 17.71 5.25 10.33
CA VAL A 12 16.85 6.45 10.26
C VAL A 12 17.60 7.70 10.72
N ARG A 13 18.32 7.62 11.84
CA ARG A 13 19.15 8.72 12.36
C ARG A 13 20.22 9.18 11.37
N LYS A 14 20.83 8.26 10.63
CA LYS A 14 21.91 8.56 9.65
C LYS A 14 21.38 8.99 8.29
N ASN A 15 20.13 8.67 7.96
CA ASN A 15 19.56 8.86 6.63
C ASN A 15 18.33 9.79 6.61
N LYS A 16 18.28 10.77 7.51
CA LYS A 16 17.12 11.68 7.71
C LYS A 16 16.55 12.27 6.42
N LYS A 17 17.37 12.56 5.41
CA LYS A 17 16.93 13.13 4.12
C LYS A 17 16.06 12.19 3.27
N ASN A 18 16.13 10.89 3.53
CA ASN A 18 15.42 9.84 2.81
C ASN A 18 14.23 9.30 3.63
N VAL A 19 13.97 9.88 4.80
CA VAL A 19 12.94 9.44 5.73
C VAL A 19 11.94 10.57 5.91
N SER A 20 10.66 10.22 5.86
CA SER A 20 9.55 11.06 6.30
C SER A 20 8.85 10.37 7.45
N VAL A 21 8.49 11.11 8.49
CA VAL A 21 7.75 10.58 9.62
C VAL A 21 6.81 11.64 10.18
N THR A 22 5.59 11.20 10.51
CA THR A 22 4.63 11.99 11.26
C THR A 22 4.06 11.11 12.37
N ILE A 23 4.11 11.59 13.60
CA ILE A 23 3.53 10.93 14.78
C ILE A 23 2.58 11.90 15.46
N ILE A 24 1.35 11.47 15.65
CA ILE A 24 0.30 12.16 16.38
C ILE A 24 -0.01 11.33 17.61
N GLU A 25 0.17 11.89 18.80
CA GLU A 25 -0.16 11.28 20.08
C GLU A 25 -1.29 12.08 20.71
N ASN A 26 -2.43 11.44 20.92
CA ASN A 26 -3.71 12.08 21.26
C ASN A 26 -4.09 13.13 20.19
N GLU A 27 -4.00 14.41 20.53
CA GLU A 27 -4.26 15.53 19.63
C GLU A 27 -2.98 16.24 19.16
N ASP A 28 -1.82 15.89 19.74
CA ASP A 28 -0.57 16.61 19.51
C ASP A 28 0.29 15.92 18.45
N VAL A 29 0.80 16.70 17.49
CA VAL A 29 1.85 16.24 16.57
C VAL A 29 3.17 16.25 17.33
N VAL A 30 3.60 15.08 17.82
CA VAL A 30 4.81 14.92 18.64
C VAL A 30 6.09 14.74 17.81
N LEU A 31 5.95 14.41 16.52
CA LEU A 31 7.05 14.38 15.57
C LEU A 31 6.52 14.66 14.17
N GLU A 32 7.13 15.63 13.49
CA GLU A 32 6.98 15.84 12.05
C GLU A 32 8.37 16.05 11.45
N TRP A 33 8.76 15.18 10.53
CA TRP A 33 10.00 15.30 9.79
C TRP A 33 9.77 14.92 8.34
N ASN A 34 10.11 15.84 7.41
CA ASN A 34 9.77 15.72 5.99
C ASN A 34 8.28 15.33 5.77
N GLY A 35 7.39 15.81 6.65
CA GLY A 35 6.01 15.37 6.74
C GLY A 35 5.19 15.60 5.47
N ASN A 36 5.57 16.60 4.68
CA ASN A 36 4.96 16.99 3.40
C ASN A 36 5.70 16.45 2.16
N GLN A 37 6.76 15.65 2.34
CA GLN A 37 7.50 15.08 1.21
C GLN A 37 6.69 13.94 0.57
N LYS A 38 6.31 14.11 -0.70
CA LYS A 38 5.64 13.06 -1.48
C LYS A 38 6.57 11.87 -1.72
N THR A 39 6.12 10.68 -1.35
CA THR A 39 6.84 9.41 -1.47
C THR A 39 5.93 8.34 -2.09
N PRO A 40 6.43 7.49 -3.01
CA PRO A 40 5.69 6.32 -3.51
C PRO A 40 5.15 5.45 -2.39
N LEU A 41 3.85 5.15 -2.43
CA LEU A 41 3.16 4.50 -1.32
C LEU A 41 3.27 2.97 -1.31
N ALA A 42 3.66 2.37 -2.44
CA ALA A 42 3.56 0.93 -2.63
C ALA A 42 2.18 0.42 -2.16
N SER A 43 2.14 -0.65 -1.36
CA SER A 43 0.90 -1.24 -0.84
C SER A 43 0.19 -0.44 0.27
N THR A 44 0.77 0.65 0.78
CA THR A 44 0.11 1.50 1.79
C THR A 44 -1.09 2.25 1.19
N MET A 45 -1.11 2.44 -0.14
CA MET A 45 -2.26 3.00 -0.88
C MET A 45 -3.56 2.20 -0.70
N LYS A 46 -3.47 0.89 -0.37
CA LYS A 46 -4.62 0.00 -0.19
C LYS A 46 -5.57 0.45 0.93
N LEU A 47 -5.09 1.30 1.85
CA LEU A 47 -5.94 1.95 2.85
C LEU A 47 -7.02 2.83 2.21
N MET A 48 -6.75 3.45 1.05
CA MET A 48 -7.74 4.26 0.33
C MET A 48 -8.83 3.38 -0.29
N VAL A 49 -8.42 2.25 -0.89
CA VAL A 49 -9.34 1.25 -1.43
C VAL A 49 -10.20 0.66 -0.31
N LEU A 50 -9.60 0.30 0.83
CA LEU A 50 -10.35 -0.20 1.99
C LEU A 50 -11.34 0.83 2.53
N PHE A 51 -10.94 2.10 2.63
CA PHE A 51 -11.83 3.16 3.10
C PHE A 51 -13.07 3.26 2.21
N HIS A 52 -12.90 3.30 0.89
CA HIS A 52 -14.03 3.33 -0.03
C HIS A 52 -14.85 2.02 -0.01
N PHE A 53 -14.19 0.86 0.10
CA PHE A 53 -14.87 -0.44 0.24
C PHE A 53 -15.82 -0.47 1.45
N VAL A 54 -15.35 -0.02 2.62
CA VAL A 54 -16.17 0.03 3.84
C VAL A 54 -17.37 0.97 3.68
N LYS A 55 -17.19 2.08 2.95
CA LYS A 55 -18.29 3.00 2.61
C LYS A 55 -19.31 2.35 1.69
N ALA A 56 -18.86 1.69 0.62
CA ALA A 56 -19.72 1.01 -0.34
C ALA A 56 -20.52 -0.16 0.29
N VAL A 57 -19.92 -0.88 1.25
CA VAL A 57 -20.65 -1.89 2.02
C VAL A 57 -21.71 -1.26 2.91
N SER A 58 -21.38 -0.14 3.57
CA SER A 58 -22.28 0.51 4.53
C SER A 58 -23.43 1.25 3.86
N SER A 59 -23.25 1.77 2.64
CA SER A 59 -24.33 2.30 1.80
C SER A 59 -25.21 1.21 1.19
N GLY A 60 -24.75 -0.06 1.20
CA GLY A 60 -25.44 -1.19 0.60
C GLY A 60 -25.20 -1.33 -0.91
N ASP A 61 -24.22 -0.62 -1.47
CA ASP A 61 -23.85 -0.70 -2.89
C ASP A 61 -23.22 -2.06 -3.24
N ILE A 62 -22.53 -2.68 -2.27
CA ILE A 62 -21.96 -4.03 -2.36
C ILE A 62 -22.22 -4.82 -1.07
N LYS A 63 -22.22 -6.16 -1.14
CA LYS A 63 -22.42 -7.03 0.03
C LYS A 63 -21.23 -7.94 0.28
N LEU A 64 -20.81 -8.02 1.54
CA LEU A 64 -19.64 -8.80 1.97
C LEU A 64 -19.67 -10.28 1.56
N ASN A 65 -20.86 -10.88 1.51
CA ASN A 65 -21.06 -12.30 1.20
C ASN A 65 -21.27 -12.58 -0.30
N GLU A 66 -21.18 -11.57 -1.17
CA GLU A 66 -21.18 -11.78 -2.61
C GLU A 66 -20.02 -12.70 -3.00
N LYS A 67 -20.35 -13.74 -3.76
CA LYS A 67 -19.38 -14.70 -4.26
C LYS A 67 -18.74 -14.14 -5.53
N VAL A 68 -17.42 -14.17 -5.56
CA VAL A 68 -16.57 -13.76 -6.67
C VAL A 68 -15.83 -14.97 -7.17
N ALA A 69 -15.85 -15.22 -8.48
CA ALA A 69 -15.06 -16.28 -9.08
C ALA A 69 -13.57 -15.94 -8.98
N LEU A 70 -12.73 -16.89 -8.56
CA LEU A 70 -11.28 -16.68 -8.49
C LEU A 70 -10.71 -16.27 -9.85
N SER A 71 -11.26 -16.83 -10.94
CA SER A 71 -10.86 -16.49 -12.31
C SER A 71 -11.12 -15.03 -12.69
N ASP A 72 -12.06 -14.32 -12.04
CA ASP A 72 -12.26 -12.89 -12.24
C ASP A 72 -11.17 -12.06 -11.53
N ILE A 73 -10.71 -12.52 -10.36
CA ILE A 73 -9.62 -11.90 -9.60
C ILE A 73 -8.28 -12.15 -10.30
N GLU A 74 -8.05 -13.36 -10.79
CA GLU A 74 -6.81 -13.79 -11.44
C GLU A 74 -6.53 -13.07 -12.77
N ARG A 75 -7.54 -12.42 -13.37
CA ARG A 75 -7.31 -11.48 -14.50
C ARG A 75 -6.33 -10.37 -14.15
N PHE A 76 -6.24 -10.02 -12.87
CA PHE A 76 -5.33 -8.98 -12.38
C PHE A 76 -4.04 -9.54 -11.79
N TYR A 77 -3.85 -10.86 -11.78
CA TYR A 77 -2.64 -11.49 -11.26
C TYR A 77 -1.54 -11.58 -12.33
N ILE A 78 -0.31 -11.25 -11.96
CA ILE A 78 0.90 -11.49 -12.75
C ILE A 78 1.89 -12.24 -11.86
N ASP A 79 2.32 -13.41 -12.33
CA ASP A 79 3.16 -14.32 -11.56
C ASP A 79 4.46 -13.67 -11.06
N ARG A 80 4.80 -13.93 -9.78
CA ARG A 80 6.05 -13.48 -9.12
C ARG A 80 6.26 -11.96 -9.03
N THR A 81 5.21 -11.15 -9.09
CA THR A 81 5.34 -9.67 -9.07
C THR A 81 4.82 -8.98 -7.81
N ASP A 82 4.19 -9.73 -6.90
CA ASP A 82 3.67 -9.23 -5.63
C ASP A 82 4.32 -9.87 -4.39
N GLY A 83 5.49 -10.50 -4.58
CA GLY A 83 6.22 -11.19 -3.51
C GLY A 83 5.60 -12.51 -3.07
N GLY A 84 4.66 -13.07 -3.86
CA GLY A 84 3.94 -14.31 -3.52
C GLY A 84 2.71 -14.08 -2.66
N ALA A 85 2.31 -12.82 -2.45
CA ALA A 85 1.18 -12.44 -1.63
C ALA A 85 -0.14 -13.07 -2.09
N HIS A 86 -0.44 -13.03 -3.39
CA HIS A 86 -1.65 -13.63 -3.93
C HIS A 86 -1.65 -15.16 -3.80
N THR A 87 -0.54 -15.81 -4.16
CA THR A 87 -0.42 -17.27 -4.02
C THR A 87 -0.60 -17.71 -2.57
N TYR A 88 0.02 -17.01 -1.61
CA TYR A 88 -0.12 -17.32 -0.19
C TYR A 88 -1.56 -17.11 0.31
N TRP A 89 -2.27 -16.10 -0.20
CA TRP A 89 -3.70 -15.90 0.09
C TRP A 89 -4.56 -17.07 -0.40
N LEU A 90 -4.32 -17.59 -1.60
CA LEU A 90 -5.02 -18.76 -2.13
C LEU A 90 -4.71 -20.01 -1.29
N GLU A 91 -3.43 -20.25 -0.98
CA GLU A 91 -2.97 -21.43 -0.22
C GLU A 91 -3.54 -21.52 1.20
N VAL A 92 -3.57 -20.40 1.94
CA VAL A 92 -4.04 -20.39 3.33
C VAL A 92 -5.55 -20.59 3.46
N ASN A 93 -6.31 -20.14 2.46
CA ASN A 93 -7.77 -20.17 2.52
C ASN A 93 -8.39 -21.37 1.80
N ASP A 94 -7.62 -22.09 0.96
CA ASP A 94 -8.05 -23.29 0.24
C ASP A 94 -9.39 -23.09 -0.51
N PHE A 95 -9.49 -21.95 -1.22
CA PHE A 95 -10.67 -21.65 -2.01
C PHE A 95 -10.83 -22.67 -3.14
N SER A 96 -12.06 -23.12 -3.39
CA SER A 96 -12.36 -23.99 -4.52
C SER A 96 -12.38 -23.20 -5.84
N GLU A 97 -13.47 -22.48 -6.09
CA GLU A 97 -13.65 -21.67 -7.30
C GLU A 97 -14.08 -20.24 -6.99
N HIS A 98 -14.50 -19.97 -5.76
CA HIS A 98 -15.07 -18.69 -5.36
C HIS A 98 -14.53 -18.26 -3.99
N ALA A 99 -14.35 -16.95 -3.84
CA ALA A 99 -14.13 -16.26 -2.58
C ALA A 99 -15.30 -15.29 -2.32
N THR A 100 -15.53 -14.87 -1.07
CA THR A 100 -16.47 -13.78 -0.80
C THR A 100 -15.80 -12.41 -0.96
N LEU A 101 -16.55 -11.32 -1.16
CA LEU A 101 -15.96 -9.97 -1.18
C LEU A 101 -15.20 -9.63 0.10
N LEU A 102 -15.64 -10.14 1.26
CA LEU A 102 -14.88 -10.02 2.51
C LEU A 102 -13.52 -10.72 2.41
N ASP A 103 -13.47 -11.91 1.82
CA ASP A 103 -12.22 -12.67 1.63
C ASP A 103 -11.26 -11.94 0.68
N VAL A 104 -11.78 -11.31 -0.39
CA VAL A 104 -10.99 -10.51 -1.31
C VAL A 104 -10.42 -9.26 -0.62
N ALA A 105 -11.23 -8.57 0.18
CA ALA A 105 -10.77 -7.41 0.96
C ALA A 105 -9.70 -7.80 1.99
N LYS A 106 -9.82 -8.97 2.63
CA LYS A 106 -8.78 -9.54 3.49
C LYS A 106 -7.53 -9.94 2.70
N GLY A 107 -7.68 -10.50 1.49
CA GLY A 107 -6.56 -10.77 0.58
C GLY A 107 -5.76 -9.51 0.26
N MET A 108 -6.45 -8.40 -0.02
CA MET A 108 -5.82 -7.09 -0.22
C MET A 108 -5.07 -6.61 1.04
N MET A 109 -5.69 -6.69 2.22
CA MET A 109 -5.15 -6.00 3.40
C MET A 109 -4.20 -6.85 4.23
N GLN A 110 -4.51 -8.13 4.43
CA GLN A 110 -3.77 -9.05 5.30
C GLN A 110 -2.63 -9.74 4.56
N PHE A 111 -2.84 -10.12 3.30
CA PHE A 111 -1.83 -10.76 2.47
C PHE A 111 -1.11 -9.77 1.57
N SER A 112 -1.67 -8.56 1.39
CA SER A 112 -1.16 -7.54 0.47
C SER A 112 -1.27 -7.93 -1.01
N SER A 113 -2.18 -8.85 -1.37
CA SER A 113 -2.37 -9.32 -2.74
C SER A 113 -2.71 -8.19 -3.70
N ASN A 114 -1.91 -8.05 -4.77
CA ASN A 114 -2.15 -7.03 -5.79
C ASN A 114 -3.38 -7.37 -6.65
N ALA A 115 -3.60 -8.64 -6.99
CA ALA A 115 -4.75 -9.06 -7.77
C ALA A 115 -6.08 -8.78 -7.05
N CYS A 116 -6.16 -9.09 -5.74
CA CYS A 116 -7.35 -8.74 -4.94
C CYS A 116 -7.58 -7.22 -4.89
N THR A 117 -6.50 -6.43 -4.88
CA THR A 117 -6.61 -4.96 -4.84
C THR A 117 -7.17 -4.41 -6.14
N ASP A 118 -6.61 -4.86 -7.26
CA ASP A 118 -6.98 -4.40 -8.58
C ASP A 118 -8.39 -4.86 -8.95
N TYR A 119 -8.79 -6.07 -8.54
CA TYR A 119 -10.18 -6.50 -8.60
C TYR A 119 -11.12 -5.55 -7.84
N LEU A 120 -10.78 -5.18 -6.60
CA LEU A 120 -11.60 -4.25 -5.82
C LEU A 120 -11.62 -2.85 -6.40
N ILE A 121 -10.52 -2.38 -7.01
CA ILE A 121 -10.49 -1.11 -7.72
C ILE A 121 -11.45 -1.12 -8.92
N ASP A 122 -11.48 -2.21 -9.69
CA ASP A 122 -12.43 -2.37 -10.80
C ASP A 122 -13.88 -2.38 -10.31
N LEU A 123 -14.17 -3.18 -9.28
CA LEU A 123 -15.51 -3.32 -8.70
C LEU A 123 -16.05 -2.00 -8.14
N LEU A 124 -15.20 -1.25 -7.44
CA LEU A 124 -15.58 -0.03 -6.72
C LEU A 124 -15.58 1.23 -7.59
N ASP A 125 -15.09 1.12 -8.84
CA ASP A 125 -14.85 2.23 -9.76
C ASP A 125 -13.70 3.16 -9.28
N LEU A 126 -12.66 3.27 -10.10
CA LEU A 126 -11.46 4.04 -9.82
C LEU A 126 -11.75 5.54 -9.61
N GLU A 127 -12.68 6.12 -10.37
CA GLU A 127 -13.04 7.53 -10.24
C GLU A 127 -13.75 7.76 -8.91
N LYS A 128 -14.66 6.87 -8.52
CA LYS A 128 -15.36 6.95 -7.22
C LYS A 128 -14.41 6.83 -6.03
N ILE A 129 -13.39 5.99 -6.11
CA ILE A 129 -12.35 5.91 -5.07
C ILE A 129 -11.62 7.26 -4.95
N ASN A 130 -11.20 7.83 -6.07
CA ASN A 130 -10.49 9.11 -6.11
C ASN A 130 -11.35 10.27 -5.59
N ASP A 131 -12.64 10.30 -5.95
CA ASP A 131 -13.59 11.31 -5.47
C ASP A 131 -13.84 11.16 -3.97
N GLN A 132 -13.98 9.93 -3.47
CA GLN A 132 -14.13 9.67 -2.04
C GLN A 132 -12.89 10.14 -1.26
N MET A 133 -11.69 9.99 -1.82
CA MET A 133 -10.46 10.51 -1.22
C MET A 133 -10.47 12.04 -1.16
N LYS A 134 -10.86 12.71 -2.25
CA LYS A 134 -10.98 14.18 -2.31
C LYS A 134 -11.99 14.69 -1.28
N GLN A 135 -13.16 14.04 -1.18
CA GLN A 135 -14.19 14.36 -0.18
C GLN A 135 -13.72 14.15 1.26
N ALA A 136 -12.87 13.15 1.49
CA ALA A 136 -12.21 12.94 2.78
C ALA A 136 -11.07 13.93 3.07
N GLY A 137 -10.80 14.90 2.18
CA GLY A 137 -9.79 15.95 2.39
C GLY A 137 -8.36 15.50 2.11
N LEU A 138 -8.16 14.47 1.28
CA LEU A 138 -6.83 13.98 0.89
C LEU A 138 -6.26 14.82 -0.28
N THR A 139 -5.92 16.09 -0.02
CA THR A 139 -5.47 17.04 -1.06
C THR A 139 -4.02 16.84 -1.55
N GLU A 140 -3.12 16.39 -0.69
CA GLU A 140 -1.70 16.08 -1.01
C GLU A 140 -1.45 14.63 -1.48
N HIS A 141 -2.50 13.95 -1.99
CA HIS A 141 -2.42 12.59 -2.51
C HIS A 141 -2.47 12.65 -4.04
N ASP A 142 -1.60 11.90 -4.72
CA ASP A 142 -1.75 11.73 -6.18
C ASP A 142 -3.04 10.93 -6.47
N GLU A 143 -3.62 11.05 -7.67
CA GLU A 143 -4.74 10.17 -7.99
C GLU A 143 -4.30 8.70 -7.91
N LEU A 144 -5.15 7.89 -7.27
CA LEU A 144 -4.96 6.46 -7.16
C LEU A 144 -5.02 5.85 -8.55
N MET A 145 -4.07 4.96 -8.84
CA MET A 145 -4.02 4.10 -10.02
C MET A 145 -3.98 2.62 -9.60
N PRO A 146 -4.50 1.68 -10.41
CA PRO A 146 -4.34 0.25 -10.17
C PRO A 146 -2.86 -0.15 -10.04
N LEU A 147 -2.57 -1.14 -9.20
CA LEU A 147 -1.20 -1.49 -8.83
C LEU A 147 -0.49 -2.29 -9.90
N THR A 148 -1.15 -3.26 -10.52
CA THR A 148 -0.49 -4.28 -11.35
C THR A 148 -0.20 -3.84 -12.79
N PRO A 149 -1.00 -3.00 -13.48
CA PRO A 149 -0.75 -2.61 -14.87
C PRO A 149 0.67 -2.11 -15.17
N LYS A 150 1.28 -1.36 -14.25
CA LYS A 150 2.64 -0.83 -14.43
C LYS A 150 3.70 -1.92 -14.67
N VAL A 151 3.44 -3.15 -14.23
CA VAL A 151 4.35 -4.29 -14.41
C VAL A 151 4.43 -4.71 -15.87
N LEU A 152 3.32 -4.62 -16.61
CA LEU A 152 3.29 -4.93 -18.05
C LEU A 152 3.76 -3.74 -18.91
N TRP A 153 3.84 -2.54 -18.34
CA TRP A 153 4.16 -1.33 -19.08
C TRP A 153 5.45 -1.40 -19.91
N PRO A 154 6.59 -1.93 -19.41
CA PRO A 154 7.79 -2.10 -20.23
C PRO A 154 7.54 -2.97 -21.48
N ALA A 155 6.82 -4.09 -21.29
CA ALA A 155 6.46 -4.99 -22.38
C ALA A 155 5.39 -4.39 -23.32
N TYR A 156 4.57 -3.48 -22.83
CA TYR A 156 3.59 -2.77 -23.64
C TYR A 156 4.28 -1.83 -24.65
N VAL A 157 5.33 -1.13 -24.22
CA VAL A 157 5.97 -0.09 -25.05
C VAL A 157 7.14 -0.58 -25.91
N SER A 158 7.84 -1.66 -25.53
CA SER A 158 8.96 -2.19 -26.33
C SER A 158 9.33 -3.63 -25.99
N ASP A 159 9.99 -4.29 -26.96
CA ASP A 159 10.67 -5.58 -26.81
C ASP A 159 12.11 -5.45 -26.29
N HIS A 160 12.66 -4.23 -26.25
CA HIS A 160 14.03 -3.94 -25.87
C HIS A 160 14.06 -3.05 -24.63
N GLU A 161 14.84 -3.44 -23.63
CA GLU A 161 14.92 -2.73 -22.34
C GLU A 161 15.32 -1.25 -22.51
N GLN A 162 16.28 -0.94 -23.37
CA GLN A 162 16.75 0.44 -23.58
C GLN A 162 15.65 1.36 -24.14
N ASP A 163 14.86 0.85 -25.07
CA ASP A 163 13.74 1.59 -25.66
C ASP A 163 12.59 1.73 -24.66
N ALA A 164 12.29 0.67 -23.89
CA ALA A 164 11.31 0.73 -22.81
C ALA A 164 11.70 1.77 -21.75
N LEU A 165 12.97 1.77 -21.32
CA LEU A 165 13.52 2.76 -20.39
C LEU A 165 13.32 4.18 -20.89
N LYS A 166 13.64 4.45 -22.16
CA LYS A 166 13.49 5.77 -22.77
C LYS A 166 12.02 6.19 -22.78
N GLN A 167 11.14 5.34 -23.29
CA GLN A 167 9.71 5.64 -23.40
C GLN A 167 9.07 5.87 -22.02
N ILE A 168 9.40 5.05 -21.01
CA ILE A 168 8.88 5.23 -19.64
C ILE A 168 9.38 6.54 -19.01
N SER A 169 10.62 6.93 -19.28
CA SER A 169 11.22 8.14 -18.69
C SER A 169 10.59 9.44 -19.21
N ASP A 170 10.19 9.46 -20.49
CA ASP A 170 9.67 10.66 -21.17
C ASP A 170 8.16 10.87 -20.96
N VAL A 171 7.48 9.96 -20.25
CA VAL A 171 6.03 9.98 -20.03
C VAL A 171 5.62 11.00 -18.97
N THR A 172 4.71 11.90 -19.35
CA THR A 172 4.03 12.84 -18.45
C THR A 172 3.05 12.11 -17.51
N ASP A 173 2.61 12.76 -16.43
CA ASP A 173 1.68 12.15 -15.48
C ASP A 173 0.31 11.82 -16.12
N GLU A 174 -0.17 12.64 -17.07
CA GLU A 174 -1.43 12.39 -17.80
C GLU A 174 -1.32 11.20 -18.76
N GLN A 175 -0.21 11.11 -19.49
CA GLN A 175 0.08 9.95 -20.34
C GLN A 175 0.24 8.68 -19.51
N TYR A 176 0.89 8.77 -18.34
CA TYR A 176 1.01 7.64 -17.41
C TYR A 176 -0.37 7.13 -17.00
N LYS A 177 -1.27 8.02 -16.57
CA LYS A 177 -2.63 7.63 -16.17
C LYS A 177 -3.36 6.92 -17.31
N SER A 178 -3.33 7.51 -18.50
CA SER A 178 -3.97 6.94 -19.70
C SER A 178 -3.44 5.53 -20.01
N LEU A 179 -2.11 5.34 -19.97
CA LEU A 179 -1.46 4.05 -20.20
C LEU A 179 -1.81 3.01 -19.12
N MET A 180 -1.85 3.40 -17.86
CA MET A 180 -2.22 2.47 -16.78
C MET A 180 -3.67 2.01 -16.92
N ILE A 181 -4.58 2.92 -17.30
CA ILE A 181 -5.98 2.59 -17.57
C ILE A 181 -6.08 1.64 -18.77
N GLU A 182 -5.37 1.92 -19.86
CA GLU A 182 -5.36 1.07 -21.05
C GLU A 182 -4.88 -0.35 -20.73
N ILE A 183 -3.74 -0.48 -20.05
CA ILE A 183 -3.20 -1.79 -19.66
C ILE A 183 -4.14 -2.50 -18.67
N PHE A 184 -4.77 -1.78 -17.76
CA PHE A 184 -5.78 -2.35 -16.86
C PHE A 184 -6.98 -2.93 -17.62
N HIS A 185 -7.44 -2.23 -18.66
CA HIS A 185 -8.51 -2.71 -19.54
C HIS A 185 -8.08 -3.95 -20.33
N ILE A 186 -6.84 -4.02 -20.79
CA ILE A 186 -6.26 -5.22 -21.42
C ILE A 186 -6.30 -6.38 -20.43
N MET A 187 -5.81 -6.18 -19.20
CA MET A 187 -5.80 -7.22 -18.17
C MET A 187 -7.20 -7.78 -17.88
N LYS A 188 -8.21 -6.91 -17.84
CA LYS A 188 -9.60 -7.26 -17.56
C LYS A 188 -10.31 -7.98 -18.72
N ASN A 189 -10.08 -7.53 -19.96
CA ASN A 189 -10.94 -7.88 -21.09
C ASN A 189 -10.25 -8.70 -22.19
N ASP A 190 -8.92 -8.73 -22.23
CA ASP A 190 -8.14 -9.36 -23.30
C ASP A 190 -7.05 -10.28 -22.70
N PRO A 191 -7.43 -11.49 -22.24
CA PRO A 191 -6.50 -12.41 -21.59
C PRO A 191 -5.38 -12.88 -22.53
N GLU A 192 -5.63 -12.96 -23.84
CA GLU A 192 -4.61 -13.35 -24.83
C GLU A 192 -3.55 -12.26 -24.98
N HIS A 193 -3.96 -10.98 -25.06
CA HIS A 193 -3.02 -9.87 -25.10
C HIS A 193 -2.27 -9.72 -23.77
N LYS A 194 -2.96 -9.83 -22.61
CA LYS A 194 -2.29 -9.89 -21.29
C LYS A 194 -1.20 -10.96 -21.28
N LYS A 195 -1.53 -12.18 -21.69
CA LYS A 195 -0.59 -13.31 -21.74
C LYS A 195 0.59 -13.02 -22.68
N ALA A 196 0.35 -12.43 -23.84
CA ALA A 196 1.43 -12.03 -24.75
C ALA A 196 2.39 -11.01 -24.11
N LEU A 197 1.86 -10.04 -23.36
CA LEU A 197 2.67 -9.07 -22.62
C LEU A 197 3.48 -9.72 -21.48
N GLU A 198 2.87 -10.64 -20.73
CA GLU A 198 3.57 -11.42 -19.67
C GLU A 198 4.69 -12.28 -20.24
N GLU A 199 4.41 -13.00 -21.34
CA GLU A 199 5.43 -13.80 -22.01
C GLU A 199 6.58 -12.94 -22.52
N LYS A 200 6.26 -11.77 -23.09
CA LYS A 200 7.25 -10.80 -23.56
C LYS A 200 8.08 -10.25 -22.40
N LEU A 201 7.45 -9.83 -21.31
CA LEU A 201 8.09 -9.37 -20.09
C LEU A 201 9.15 -10.36 -19.58
N MET A 202 8.79 -11.64 -19.52
CA MET A 202 9.65 -12.72 -19.04
C MET A 202 10.74 -13.10 -20.03
N LYS A 203 10.39 -13.33 -21.31
CA LYS A 203 11.35 -13.73 -22.36
C LYS A 203 12.42 -12.67 -22.62
N LYS A 204 12.06 -11.39 -22.47
CA LYS A 204 12.95 -10.24 -22.72
C LYS A 204 13.56 -9.67 -21.43
N ASN A 205 13.22 -10.22 -20.27
CA ASN A 205 13.71 -9.78 -18.95
C ASN A 205 13.55 -8.26 -18.72
N LEU A 206 12.35 -7.72 -19.00
CA LEU A 206 12.12 -6.26 -19.02
C LEU A 206 11.92 -5.63 -17.64
N LEU A 207 12.02 -6.41 -16.54
CA LEU A 207 11.99 -5.91 -15.17
C LEU A 207 13.40 -5.77 -14.58
N SER A 208 14.32 -5.13 -15.30
CA SER A 208 15.62 -4.80 -14.75
C SER A 208 15.49 -3.89 -13.52
N LEU A 209 16.54 -3.83 -12.68
CA LEU A 209 16.55 -2.98 -11.50
C LEU A 209 16.27 -1.50 -11.85
N ARG A 210 16.77 -1.03 -13.01
CA ARG A 210 16.55 0.34 -13.48
C ARG A 210 15.09 0.58 -13.87
N ILE A 211 14.47 -0.36 -14.59
CA ILE A 211 13.04 -0.29 -14.91
C ILE A 211 12.22 -0.28 -13.63
N GLN A 212 12.46 -1.22 -12.70
CA GLN A 212 11.72 -1.30 -11.44
C GLN A 212 11.84 -0.02 -10.61
N SER A 213 13.00 0.63 -10.63
CA SER A 213 13.19 1.94 -9.99
C SER A 213 12.28 3.00 -10.60
N LEU A 214 12.27 3.13 -11.94
CA LEU A 214 11.40 4.08 -12.64
C LEU A 214 9.91 3.80 -12.39
N LEU A 215 9.50 2.53 -12.46
CA LEU A 215 8.13 2.11 -12.18
C LEU A 215 7.71 2.46 -10.74
N THR A 216 8.63 2.34 -9.77
CA THR A 216 8.37 2.72 -8.38
C THR A 216 8.17 4.22 -8.24
N GLN A 217 8.99 5.04 -8.91
CA GLN A 217 8.89 6.50 -8.86
C GLN A 217 7.62 7.05 -9.52
N LYS A 218 7.00 6.27 -10.43
CA LYS A 218 5.72 6.60 -11.08
C LYS A 218 4.49 6.09 -10.33
N MET A 219 4.65 5.30 -9.26
CA MET A 219 3.52 4.86 -8.43
C MET A 219 2.81 6.07 -7.82
N THR A 220 1.55 5.87 -7.41
CA THR A 220 0.81 6.78 -6.52
C THR A 220 1.66 7.22 -5.32
N ARG A 221 1.74 8.54 -5.08
CA ARG A 221 2.49 9.13 -3.97
C ARG A 221 1.58 9.90 -3.02
N SER A 222 2.02 10.03 -1.78
CA SER A 222 1.44 10.91 -0.78
C SER A 222 2.48 11.19 0.32
N THR A 223 2.07 11.77 1.43
CA THR A 223 2.92 12.29 2.50
C THR A 223 2.60 11.62 3.83
N THR A 224 3.56 11.60 4.77
CA THR A 224 3.29 11.02 6.10
C THR A 224 2.32 11.88 6.90
N ASN A 225 2.30 13.21 6.69
CA ASN A 225 1.29 14.07 7.30
C ASN A 225 -0.11 13.62 6.90
N GLN A 226 -0.32 13.42 5.60
CA GLN A 226 -1.63 13.03 5.10
C GLN A 226 -2.09 11.67 5.65
N TYR A 227 -1.21 10.67 5.65
CA TYR A 227 -1.56 9.34 6.16
C TYR A 227 -1.74 9.28 7.67
N ALA A 228 -0.90 9.96 8.47
CA ALA A 228 -1.05 9.98 9.93
C ALA A 228 -2.35 10.69 10.33
N HIS A 229 -2.67 11.83 9.71
CA HIS A 229 -3.94 12.52 9.97
C HIS A 229 -5.13 11.73 9.46
N PHE A 230 -5.05 11.12 8.27
CA PHE A 230 -6.13 10.29 7.73
C PHE A 230 -6.45 9.12 8.67
N MET A 231 -5.44 8.39 9.15
CA MET A 231 -5.63 7.26 10.04
C MET A 231 -6.27 7.66 11.38
N LYS A 232 -5.91 8.83 11.95
CA LYS A 232 -6.60 9.39 13.12
C LYS A 232 -8.05 9.76 12.80
N ARG A 233 -8.28 10.42 11.67
CA ARG A 233 -9.62 10.84 11.23
C ARG A 233 -10.54 9.66 10.90
N LEU A 234 -10.02 8.52 10.44
CA LEU A 234 -10.78 7.27 10.34
C LEU A 234 -11.45 6.91 11.67
N GLN A 235 -10.71 7.05 12.78
CA GLN A 235 -11.28 6.81 14.10
C GLN A 235 -12.22 7.95 14.52
N ASP A 236 -11.81 9.19 14.35
CA ASP A 236 -12.50 10.31 15.00
C ASP A 236 -13.80 10.72 14.30
N GLU A 237 -13.82 10.70 12.96
CA GLU A 237 -14.91 11.33 12.20
C GLU A 237 -15.31 10.59 10.92
N LEU A 238 -14.38 9.94 10.20
CA LEU A 238 -14.65 9.42 8.86
C LEU A 238 -15.39 8.08 8.89
N LEU A 239 -15.22 7.26 9.93
CA LEU A 239 -15.94 6.00 10.07
C LEU A 239 -16.97 6.05 11.21
N THR A 240 -18.14 5.46 10.97
CA THR A 240 -19.12 5.13 12.00
C THR A 240 -18.63 3.97 12.86
N THR A 241 -19.33 3.67 13.96
CA THR A 241 -19.00 2.53 14.83
C THR A 241 -19.04 1.19 14.08
N GLU A 242 -20.02 1.00 13.20
CA GLU A 242 -20.14 -0.25 12.44
C GLU A 242 -19.06 -0.35 11.35
N GLU A 243 -18.79 0.75 10.67
CA GLU A 243 -17.70 0.84 9.70
C GLU A 243 -16.33 0.56 10.34
N LYS A 244 -16.09 1.01 11.58
CA LYS A 244 -14.87 0.69 12.33
C LYS A 244 -14.73 -0.81 12.61
N ARG A 245 -15.83 -1.49 12.95
CA ARG A 245 -15.81 -2.94 13.17
C ARG A 245 -15.43 -3.68 11.90
N LEU A 246 -16.05 -3.31 10.76
CA LEU A 246 -15.72 -3.90 9.47
C LEU A 246 -14.27 -3.59 9.05
N PHE A 247 -13.84 -2.34 9.21
CA PHE A 247 -12.47 -1.92 8.91
C PHE A 247 -11.46 -2.73 9.73
N SER A 248 -11.69 -2.88 11.04
CA SER A 248 -10.89 -3.73 11.93
C SER A 248 -10.85 -5.19 11.48
N GLN A 249 -11.98 -5.75 11.07
CA GLN A 249 -12.06 -7.15 10.62
C GLN A 249 -11.22 -7.43 9.38
N ILE A 250 -11.02 -6.42 8.52
CA ILE A 250 -10.32 -6.56 7.24
C ILE A 250 -8.83 -6.25 7.38
N VAL A 251 -8.47 -5.17 8.07
CA VAL A 251 -7.07 -4.77 8.25
C VAL A 251 -6.31 -5.77 9.12
N LEU A 252 -4.97 -5.78 9.04
CA LEU A 252 -4.10 -6.62 9.90
C LEU A 252 -4.27 -6.38 11.41
N GLY A 253 -5.00 -5.32 11.76
CA GLY A 253 -5.25 -4.85 13.11
C GLY A 253 -5.65 -5.91 14.11
N GLU A 254 -6.74 -6.64 13.87
CA GLU A 254 -7.26 -7.62 14.85
C GLU A 254 -6.27 -8.76 15.13
N ILE A 255 -5.33 -9.05 14.21
CA ILE A 255 -4.25 -10.03 14.44
C ILE A 255 -3.17 -9.47 15.39
N LEU A 256 -2.95 -8.16 15.35
CA LEU A 256 -1.90 -7.45 16.12
C LEU A 256 -2.38 -6.94 17.48
N LYS A 257 -3.69 -7.02 17.72
CA LYS A 257 -4.37 -6.43 18.88
C LYS A 257 -3.99 -7.14 20.19
N THR A 258 -3.70 -6.36 21.22
CA THR A 258 -3.53 -6.82 22.60
C THR A 258 -4.82 -6.58 23.41
N GLU A 259 -4.90 -7.14 24.62
CA GLU A 259 -6.07 -6.95 25.52
C GLU A 259 -6.34 -5.48 25.85
N THR A 260 -5.31 -4.62 25.79
CA THR A 260 -5.43 -3.19 26.09
C THR A 260 -5.87 -2.33 24.91
N ASP A 261 -5.91 -2.91 23.71
CA ASP A 261 -6.20 -2.17 22.49
C ASP A 261 -7.71 -2.20 22.21
N GLN A 262 -8.30 -1.02 22.03
CA GLN A 262 -9.65 -0.90 21.45
C GLN A 262 -9.57 -1.07 19.93
N TYR A 263 -8.61 -0.36 19.30
CA TYR A 263 -8.30 -0.46 17.88
C TYR A 263 -6.80 -0.50 17.68
N ILE A 264 -6.36 -1.30 16.72
CA ILE A 264 -5.06 -1.17 16.09
C ILE A 264 -5.30 -1.40 14.59
N TRP A 265 -4.83 -0.50 13.73
CA TRP A 265 -4.99 -0.61 12.29
C TRP A 265 -3.66 -0.34 11.64
N TYR A 266 -3.20 -1.26 10.80
CA TYR A 266 -1.87 -1.22 10.23
C TYR A 266 -1.88 -1.64 8.78
N LYS A 267 -1.21 -0.86 7.93
CA LYS A 267 -0.81 -1.33 6.60
C LYS A 267 0.57 -0.80 6.25
N GLY A 268 1.47 -1.72 5.95
CA GLY A 268 2.74 -1.46 5.30
C GLY A 268 2.70 -1.66 3.79
N GLY A 269 3.72 -1.15 3.11
CA GLY A 269 3.96 -1.36 1.70
C GLY A 269 5.42 -1.18 1.34
N SER A 270 5.93 -2.10 0.52
CA SER A 270 7.32 -2.09 0.10
C SER A 270 7.48 -2.37 -1.39
N THR A 271 8.59 -1.85 -1.91
CA THR A 271 9.24 -2.31 -3.14
C THR A 271 10.73 -2.47 -2.83
N LEU A 272 11.54 -2.74 -3.86
CA LEU A 272 12.99 -2.65 -3.72
C LEU A 272 13.50 -1.24 -3.35
N PHE A 273 12.72 -0.18 -3.61
CA PHE A 273 13.18 1.21 -3.49
C PHE A 273 12.45 2.03 -2.43
N VAL A 274 11.39 1.49 -1.83
CA VAL A 274 10.63 2.21 -0.81
C VAL A 274 10.08 1.24 0.23
N VAL A 275 10.03 1.68 1.48
CA VAL A 275 9.27 1.01 2.55
C VAL A 275 8.41 2.07 3.23
N THR A 276 7.12 1.80 3.35
CA THR A 276 6.12 2.74 3.86
C THR A 276 5.20 2.02 4.82
N ALA A 277 4.67 2.74 5.81
CA ALA A 277 3.51 2.28 6.57
C ALA A 277 2.71 3.44 7.13
N ALA A 278 1.46 3.13 7.44
CA ALA A 278 0.63 3.90 8.34
C ALA A 278 0.02 2.97 9.41
N LEU A 279 0.01 3.44 10.65
CA LEU A 279 -0.56 2.73 11.79
C LEU A 279 -1.39 3.69 12.64
N TYR A 280 -2.55 3.22 13.10
CA TYR A 280 -3.31 3.85 14.17
C TYR A 280 -3.50 2.85 15.32
N ARG A 281 -3.38 3.32 16.56
CA ARG A 281 -3.61 2.54 17.78
C ARG A 281 -4.43 3.38 18.76
N LYS A 282 -5.42 2.75 19.39
CA LYS A 282 -6.22 3.31 20.47
C LYS A 282 -6.29 2.32 21.62
N THR A 283 -5.98 2.80 22.82
CA THR A 283 -6.19 2.14 24.10
C THR A 283 -7.26 2.89 24.90
N ASP A 284 -7.53 2.47 26.13
CA ASP A 284 -8.42 3.20 27.04
C ASP A 284 -7.88 4.58 27.44
N THR A 285 -6.57 4.81 27.36
CA THR A 285 -5.91 6.01 27.90
C THR A 285 -5.18 6.83 26.86
N SER A 286 -4.96 6.32 25.65
CA SER A 286 -4.19 7.02 24.61
C SER A 286 -4.58 6.63 23.19
N THR A 287 -4.35 7.55 22.27
CA THR A 287 -4.36 7.26 20.82
C THR A 287 -3.02 7.63 20.21
N ILE A 288 -2.52 6.83 19.28
CA ILE A 288 -1.30 7.12 18.52
C ILE A 288 -1.57 6.83 17.05
N SER A 289 -1.29 7.81 16.18
CA SER A 289 -1.23 7.64 14.74
C SER A 289 0.20 7.90 14.26
N ILE A 290 0.75 6.99 13.46
CA ILE A 290 2.08 7.14 12.88
C ILE A 290 2.05 6.82 11.40
N SER A 291 2.80 7.59 10.62
CA SER A 291 3.22 7.21 9.27
C SER A 291 4.71 7.40 9.13
N LEU A 292 5.38 6.41 8.54
CA LEU A 292 6.83 6.41 8.31
C LEU A 292 7.10 5.93 6.89
N PHE A 293 7.73 6.77 6.09
CA PHE A 293 8.14 6.44 4.73
C PHE A 293 9.66 6.54 4.59
N ILE A 294 10.28 5.52 3.99
CA ILE A 294 11.72 5.43 3.74
C ILE A 294 11.95 5.22 2.24
N ASN A 295 12.62 6.19 1.60
CA ASN A 295 13.08 6.09 0.22
C ASN A 295 14.49 5.47 0.18
N ASP A 296 14.58 4.22 -0.24
CA ASP A 296 15.84 3.52 -0.50
C ASP A 296 16.18 3.57 -1.99
N LEU A 297 16.49 4.76 -2.48
CA LEU A 297 16.65 5.04 -3.92
C LEU A 297 17.67 4.15 -4.64
N LYS A 298 18.58 3.50 -3.91
CA LYS A 298 19.60 2.59 -4.44
C LYS A 298 19.29 1.11 -4.25
N ALA A 299 18.18 0.76 -3.61
CA ALA A 299 17.81 -0.61 -3.25
C ALA A 299 18.91 -1.36 -2.47
N GLU A 300 19.62 -0.67 -1.59
CA GLU A 300 20.73 -1.23 -0.81
C GLU A 300 20.26 -1.81 0.54
N ASN A 301 19.09 -1.39 1.02
CA ASN A 301 18.63 -1.60 2.39
C ASN A 301 17.23 -2.22 2.48
N SER A 302 16.39 -2.06 1.45
CA SER A 302 14.97 -2.44 1.48
C SER A 302 14.74 -3.90 1.87
N HIS A 303 15.61 -4.81 1.46
CA HIS A 303 15.53 -6.23 1.81
C HIS A 303 15.55 -6.46 3.32
N TRP A 304 16.59 -5.98 4.02
CA TRP A 304 16.67 -6.17 5.48
C TRP A 304 15.70 -5.26 6.23
N MET A 305 15.38 -4.07 5.68
CA MET A 305 14.37 -3.20 6.29
C MET A 305 13.01 -3.87 6.30
N GLY A 306 12.60 -4.53 5.21
CA GLY A 306 11.34 -5.27 5.13
C GLY A 306 11.18 -6.34 6.20
N GLU A 307 12.27 -6.94 6.69
CA GLU A 307 12.22 -7.97 7.74
C GLU A 307 11.96 -7.39 9.15
N VAL A 308 12.26 -6.10 9.37
CA VAL A 308 12.23 -5.49 10.71
C VAL A 308 11.29 -4.28 10.81
N PHE A 309 10.78 -3.79 9.67
CA PHE A 309 10.01 -2.56 9.60
C PHE A 309 8.71 -2.63 10.38
N ASP A 310 8.00 -3.75 10.29
CA ASP A 310 6.73 -3.96 11.00
C ASP A 310 6.95 -4.00 12.51
N GLU A 311 7.97 -4.74 12.97
CA GLU A 311 8.38 -4.77 14.38
C GLU A 311 8.78 -3.38 14.87
N PHE A 312 9.50 -2.62 14.05
CA PHE A 312 9.92 -1.26 14.37
C PHE A 312 8.70 -0.35 14.60
N ILE A 313 7.76 -0.30 13.66
CA ILE A 313 6.56 0.53 13.76
C ILE A 313 5.69 0.13 14.96
N LEU A 314 5.48 -1.17 15.16
CA LEU A 314 4.77 -1.69 16.32
C LEU A 314 5.45 -1.31 17.63
N THR A 315 6.79 -1.37 17.69
CA THR A 315 7.53 -0.96 18.87
C THR A 315 7.39 0.55 19.13
N VAL A 316 7.39 1.40 18.10
CA VAL A 316 7.21 2.86 18.28
C VAL A 316 5.86 3.18 18.93
N VAL A 317 4.79 2.47 18.59
CA VAL A 317 3.46 2.73 19.19
C VAL A 317 3.22 2.00 20.51
N ALA A 318 3.99 0.95 20.81
CA ALA A 318 3.88 0.19 22.05
C ALA A 318 4.79 0.70 23.17
N ASP A 319 6.02 1.12 22.83
CA ASP A 319 7.06 1.50 23.78
C ASP A 319 7.36 3.01 23.71
N GLN A 320 6.96 3.73 24.75
CA GLN A 320 7.20 5.17 24.87
C GLN A 320 8.70 5.52 24.89
N ASN A 321 9.55 4.70 25.52
CA ASN A 321 11.00 4.98 25.56
C ASN A 321 11.61 4.84 24.16
N PHE A 322 11.22 3.79 23.41
CA PHE A 322 11.66 3.62 22.02
C PHE A 322 11.18 4.79 21.14
N ARG A 323 9.92 5.20 21.29
CA ARG A 323 9.36 6.38 20.59
C ARG A 323 10.14 7.66 20.89
N GLN A 324 10.47 7.92 22.15
CA GLN A 324 11.26 9.10 22.53
C GLN A 324 12.66 9.07 21.90
N ARG A 325 13.30 7.90 21.78
CA ARG A 325 14.59 7.77 21.08
C ARG A 325 14.49 8.04 19.59
N LEU A 326 13.36 7.68 18.96
CA LEU A 326 13.06 8.03 17.57
C LEU A 326 12.87 9.54 17.41
N ILE A 327 12.08 10.17 18.28
CA ILE A 327 11.87 11.63 18.28
C ILE A 327 13.22 12.35 18.40
N GLN A 328 14.02 11.98 19.40
CA GLN A 328 15.36 12.53 19.61
C GLN A 328 16.28 12.36 18.40
N ALA A 329 16.14 11.25 17.66
CA ALA A 329 16.94 11.02 16.46
C ALA A 329 16.72 12.09 15.38
N PHE A 330 15.59 12.81 15.38
CA PHE A 330 15.31 13.87 14.42
C PHE A 330 15.51 15.28 14.97
N THR A 331 15.39 15.49 16.29
CA THR A 331 15.51 16.81 16.91
C THR A 331 16.94 17.21 17.29
N THR A 332 17.89 16.28 17.27
CA THR A 332 19.34 16.53 17.46
C THR A 332 20.11 16.42 16.16
#